data_AF-A0A850QUH3-F1
#
_entry.id   AF-A0A850QUH3-F1
#
_cell.length_a   1.000
_cell.length_b   1.000
_cell.length_c   1.000
_cell.angle_alpha   90.00
_cell.angle_beta   90.00
_cell.angle_gamma   90.00
#
_symmetry.space_group_name_H-M   'P 1'
#
loop_
_entity.id
_entity.type
_entity.pdbx_description
1 polymer ?
#
loop_
_entity_poly.entity_id
_entity_poly.type
_entity_poly.pdbx_seq_one_letter_code
_entity_poly.pdbx_strand_id
1 'polypeptide(L)'
;SSDFIVGFPGESDQDFQDTMKLIRDVDFDMSFSFIFSPRPGTPAADYPCDLTEEVKKERLYELQQQINSQAMRFSRQMLGTEQRILVEGPSKKNVMELRGRTENNRVVNFEGSADLIGQFVDVKITDVFANSLRGELTRTEAEMDLRVAMSPTEVMEKTRKEDDLGVGVYTP
;
A
#
# COMPACT_ATOMS: atom_id res chain seq x y z
N SER A 1 -1.48 -5.32 4.72
CA SER A 1 -1.05 -4.31 5.71
C SER A 1 -1.83 -4.51 7.01
N SER A 2 -1.30 -4.05 8.14
CA SER A 2 -2.01 -4.11 9.43
C SER A 2 -1.56 -2.98 10.37
N ASP A 3 -2.37 -2.69 11.38
CA ASP A 3 -2.04 -1.72 12.44
C ASP A 3 -1.79 -2.47 13.75
N PHE A 4 -0.73 -2.10 14.46
CA PHE A 4 -0.32 -2.68 15.74
C PHE A 4 -0.33 -1.62 16.84
N ILE A 5 -0.82 -2.00 18.01
CA ILE A 5 -0.77 -1.18 19.22
C ILE A 5 0.08 -1.92 20.25
N VAL A 6 1.10 -1.25 20.80
CA VAL A 6 1.98 -1.79 21.84
C VAL A 6 1.80 -1.06 23.17
N GLY A 7 2.10 -1.73 24.27
CA GLY A 7 2.00 -1.14 25.60
C GLY A 7 0.57 -1.08 26.12
N PHE A 8 -0.27 -2.02 25.70
CA PHE A 8 -1.62 -2.18 26.26
C PHE A 8 -1.53 -2.45 27.78
N PRO A 9 -2.47 -1.95 28.61
CA PRO A 9 -2.47 -2.23 30.04
C PRO A 9 -2.51 -3.74 30.33
N GLY A 10 -1.51 -4.26 31.03
CA GLY A 10 -1.36 -5.69 31.32
C GLY A 10 -0.57 -6.50 30.28
N GLU A 11 0.00 -5.87 29.24
CA GLU A 11 0.84 -6.54 28.24
C GLU A 11 2.16 -7.05 28.85
N SER A 12 2.30 -8.37 28.97
CA SER A 12 3.52 -9.01 29.46
C SER A 12 4.63 -9.02 28.39
N ASP A 13 5.86 -9.30 28.80
CA ASP A 13 6.98 -9.46 27.86
C ASP A 13 6.75 -10.64 26.90
N GLN A 14 6.09 -11.70 27.36
CA GLN A 14 5.76 -12.86 26.52
C GLN A 14 4.73 -12.50 25.44
N ASP A 15 3.69 -11.73 25.78
CA ASP A 15 2.68 -11.28 24.82
C ASP A 15 3.31 -10.40 23.72
N PHE A 16 4.26 -9.55 24.10
CA PHE A 16 5.01 -8.73 23.14
C PHE A 16 5.88 -9.61 22.21
N GLN A 17 6.59 -10.60 22.76
CA GLN A 17 7.41 -11.50 21.94
C GLN A 17 6.56 -12.38 21.01
N ASP A 18 5.39 -12.82 21.45
CA ASP A 18 4.45 -13.59 20.63
C ASP A 18 3.91 -12.72 19.47
N THR A 19 3.62 -11.45 19.75
CA THR A 19 3.25 -10.46 18.72
C THR A 19 4.38 -10.25 17.71
N MET A 20 5.62 -10.09 18.19
CA MET A 20 6.80 -9.96 17.32
C MET A 20 7.03 -11.22 16.47
N LYS A 21 6.77 -12.40 17.02
CA LYS A 21 6.81 -13.67 16.28
C LYS A 21 5.74 -13.70 15.18
N LEU A 22 4.50 -13.31 15.47
CA LEU A 22 3.44 -13.23 14.47
C LEU A 22 3.81 -12.29 13.31
N ILE A 23 4.36 -11.12 13.63
CA ILE A 23 4.82 -10.15 12.62
C ILE A 23 5.91 -10.75 11.73
N ARG A 24 6.84 -11.52 12.31
CA ARG A 24 7.88 -12.24 11.56
C ARG A 24 7.32 -13.33 10.65
N ASP A 25 6.37 -14.12 11.16
CA ASP A 25 5.82 -15.27 10.46
C ASP A 25 4.92 -14.87 9.29
N VAL A 26 4.11 -13.82 9.46
CA VAL A 26 3.18 -13.34 8.41
C VAL A 26 3.88 -12.47 7.37
N ASP A 27 4.98 -11.81 7.74
CA ASP A 27 5.81 -10.98 6.87
C ASP A 27 5.03 -9.83 6.19
N PHE A 28 4.73 -8.79 6.96
CA PHE A 28 3.92 -7.69 6.46
C PHE A 28 4.71 -6.72 5.55
N ASP A 29 4.11 -6.37 4.40
CA ASP A 29 4.69 -5.41 3.43
C ASP A 29 4.70 -3.95 3.94
N MET A 30 3.62 -3.56 4.61
CA MET A 30 3.44 -2.25 5.23
C MET A 30 2.54 -2.38 6.44
N SER A 31 2.96 -1.84 7.58
CA SER A 31 2.17 -1.83 8.80
C SER A 31 2.44 -0.57 9.61
N PHE A 32 1.44 -0.10 10.36
CA PHE A 32 1.62 1.02 11.29
C PHE A 32 1.69 0.51 12.72
N SER A 33 2.39 1.26 13.56
CA SER A 33 2.66 0.91 14.95
C SER A 33 2.40 2.12 15.84
N PHE A 34 1.62 1.94 16.91
CA PHE A 34 1.25 2.99 17.84
C PHE A 34 1.46 2.54 19.28
N ILE A 35 1.76 3.48 20.17
CA ILE A 35 1.70 3.23 21.61
C ILE A 35 0.24 3.37 22.06
N PHE A 36 -0.20 2.49 22.94
CA PHE A 36 -1.52 2.57 23.53
C PHE A 36 -1.72 3.93 24.23
N SER A 37 -2.81 4.61 23.87
CA SER A 37 -3.23 5.86 24.49
C SER A 37 -4.63 5.68 25.05
N PRO A 38 -4.82 5.76 26.38
CA PRO A 38 -6.14 5.59 26.98
C PRO A 38 -7.07 6.73 26.56
N ARG A 39 -8.27 6.38 26.11
CA ARG A 39 -9.32 7.34 25.80
C ARG A 39 -10.40 7.31 26.89
N PRO A 40 -10.82 8.47 27.42
CA PRO A 40 -11.88 8.52 28.43
C PRO A 40 -13.15 7.80 27.95
N GLY A 41 -13.73 6.96 28.80
CA GLY A 41 -14.94 6.19 28.51
C GLY A 41 -14.73 4.85 27.79
N THR A 42 -13.48 4.41 27.62
CA THR A 42 -13.18 3.06 27.12
C THR A 42 -12.85 2.11 28.27
N PRO A 43 -13.29 0.83 28.25
CA PRO A 43 -12.91 -0.14 29.27
C PRO A 43 -11.39 -0.29 29.43
N ALA A 44 -10.65 -0.10 28.34
CA ALA A 44 -9.19 -0.15 28.30
C ALA A 44 -8.52 0.96 29.14
N ALA A 45 -9.20 2.09 29.40
CA ALA A 45 -8.66 3.17 30.22
C ALA A 45 -8.69 2.85 31.73
N ASP A 46 -9.56 1.94 32.15
CA ASP A 46 -9.74 1.57 33.57
C ASP A 46 -8.79 0.44 34.01
N TYR A 47 -8.05 -0.17 33.08
CA TYR A 47 -7.10 -1.22 33.41
C TYR A 47 -5.84 -0.67 34.08
N PRO A 48 -5.30 -1.37 35.10
CA PRO A 48 -4.01 -1.01 35.68
C PRO A 48 -2.91 -1.17 34.62
N CYS A 49 -2.07 -0.14 34.49
CA CYS A 49 -0.93 -0.14 33.58
C CYS A 49 0.37 -0.19 34.38
N ASP A 50 1.02 -1.36 34.37
CA ASP A 50 2.28 -1.58 35.08
C ASP A 50 3.51 -1.22 34.23
N LEU A 51 3.31 -0.91 32.95
CA LEU A 51 4.39 -0.58 32.01
C LEU A 51 4.81 0.89 32.11
N THR A 52 6.11 1.12 32.26
CA THR A 52 6.69 2.47 32.19
C THR A 52 6.67 2.98 30.75
N GLU A 53 6.68 4.30 30.60
CA GLU A 53 6.77 4.95 29.28
C GLU A 53 8.06 4.59 28.52
N GLU A 54 9.13 4.26 29.24
CA GLU A 54 10.41 3.82 28.67
C GLU A 54 10.26 2.46 27.98
N VAL A 55 9.64 1.49 28.66
CA VAL A 55 9.39 0.14 28.10
C VAL A 55 8.48 0.22 26.87
N LYS A 56 7.43 1.06 26.92
CA LYS A 56 6.54 1.25 25.75
C LYS A 56 7.28 1.79 24.53
N LYS A 57 8.21 2.73 24.73
CA LYS A 57 9.03 3.30 23.66
C LYS A 57 10.04 2.31 23.11
N GLU A 58 10.67 1.52 23.98
CA GLU A 58 11.58 0.46 23.58
C GLU A 58 10.88 -0.58 22.71
N ARG A 59 9.73 -1.10 23.17
CA ARG A 59 8.89 -2.04 22.40
C ARG A 59 8.44 -1.46 21.06
N LEU A 60 8.00 -0.20 21.03
CA LEU A 60 7.66 0.48 19.78
C LEU A 60 8.84 0.52 18.81
N TYR A 61 10.02 0.87 19.32
CA TYR A 61 11.23 0.98 18.50
C TYR A 61 11.65 -0.37 17.91
N GLU A 62 11.62 -1.44 18.70
CA GLU A 62 11.88 -2.79 18.22
C GLU A 62 10.90 -3.23 17.13
N LEU A 63 9.61 -2.99 17.35
CA LEU A 63 8.56 -3.35 16.39
C LEU A 63 8.68 -2.53 15.09
N GLN A 64 8.98 -1.24 15.19
CA GLN A 64 9.24 -0.39 14.02
C GLN A 64 10.46 -0.86 13.23
N GLN A 65 11.55 -1.23 13.91
CA GLN A 65 12.73 -1.77 13.23
C GLN A 65 12.40 -3.05 12.46
N GLN A 66 11.62 -3.95 13.07
CA GLN A 66 11.20 -5.20 12.42
C GLN A 66 10.35 -4.92 11.17
N ILE A 67 9.34 -4.06 11.28
CA ILE A 67 8.47 -3.69 10.14
C ILE A 67 9.29 -3.01 9.04
N ASN A 68 10.18 -2.07 9.39
CA ASN A 68 11.01 -1.38 8.41
C ASN A 68 11.95 -2.34 7.66
N SER A 69 12.49 -3.34 8.36
CA SER A 69 13.31 -4.40 7.77
C SER A 69 12.52 -5.22 6.75
N GLN A 70 11.30 -5.65 7.11
CA GLN A 70 10.40 -6.39 6.21
C GLN A 70 10.00 -5.53 4.99
N ALA A 71 9.55 -4.30 5.23
CA ALA A 71 9.17 -3.38 4.16
C ALA A 71 10.34 -3.11 3.19
N MET A 72 11.57 -2.99 3.70
CA MET A 72 12.76 -2.85 2.86
C MET A 72 13.02 -4.12 2.04
N ARG A 73 12.82 -5.30 2.62
CA ARG A 73 12.98 -6.58 1.91
C ARG A 73 12.01 -6.68 0.72
N PHE A 74 10.73 -6.39 0.92
CA PHE A 74 9.75 -6.37 -0.17
C PHE A 74 10.10 -5.34 -1.23
N SER A 75 10.52 -4.14 -0.82
CA SER A 75 10.96 -3.11 -1.76
C SER A 75 12.13 -3.58 -2.62
N ARG A 76 13.09 -4.31 -2.02
CA ARG A 76 14.23 -4.91 -2.74
C ARG A 76 13.81 -6.04 -3.68
N GLN A 77 12.77 -6.80 -3.37
CA GLN A 77 12.25 -7.82 -4.27
C GLN A 77 11.60 -7.22 -5.53
N MET A 78 11.10 -5.98 -5.44
CA MET A 78 10.55 -5.26 -6.59
C MET A 78 11.63 -4.73 -7.54
N LEU A 79 12.90 -4.70 -7.12
CA LEU A 79 14.00 -4.22 -7.95
C LEU A 79 14.13 -5.04 -9.23
N GLY A 80 14.16 -4.37 -10.38
CA GLY A 80 14.25 -4.97 -11.71
C GLY A 80 12.94 -5.50 -12.27
N THR A 81 11.84 -5.47 -11.50
CA THR A 81 10.51 -5.86 -11.98
C THR A 81 9.78 -4.68 -12.63
N GLU A 82 8.85 -4.99 -13.53
CA GLU A 82 7.91 -4.03 -14.09
C GLU A 82 6.70 -3.93 -13.17
N GLN A 83 6.34 -2.71 -12.80
CA GLN A 83 5.26 -2.41 -11.87
C GLN A 83 4.33 -1.38 -12.50
N ARG A 84 3.03 -1.63 -12.43
CA ARG A 84 2.04 -0.67 -12.86
C ARG A 84 1.84 0.38 -11.78
N ILE A 85 1.88 1.65 -12.17
CA ILE A 85 1.67 2.78 -11.27
C ILE A 85 0.61 3.73 -11.82
N LEU A 86 -0.15 4.32 -10.90
CA LEU A 86 -0.98 5.48 -11.18
C LEU A 86 -0.16 6.76 -10.95
N VAL A 87 -0.01 7.58 -11.97
CA VAL A 87 0.74 8.85 -11.86
C VAL A 87 -0.13 9.88 -11.15
N GLU A 88 0.33 10.41 -10.02
CA GLU A 88 -0.42 11.39 -9.22
C GLU A 88 -0.03 12.84 -9.53
N GLY A 89 1.23 13.10 -9.87
CA GLY A 89 1.73 14.46 -10.06
C GLY A 89 3.24 14.57 -10.03
N PRO A 90 3.80 15.79 -9.94
CA PRO A 90 5.24 15.98 -9.81
C PRO A 90 5.78 15.50 -8.46
N SER A 91 7.02 15.04 -8.46
CA SER A 91 7.76 14.68 -7.26
C SER A 91 8.00 15.92 -6.40
N LYS A 92 7.98 15.73 -5.07
CA LYS A 92 8.24 16.84 -4.11
C LYS A 92 9.70 17.29 -4.14
N LYS A 93 10.63 16.41 -4.55
CA LYS A 93 12.07 16.67 -4.50
C LYS A 93 12.63 17.22 -5.81
N ASN A 94 12.06 16.81 -6.94
CA ASN A 94 12.51 17.21 -8.26
C ASN A 94 11.29 17.46 -9.15
N VAL A 95 11.18 18.67 -9.68
CA VAL A 95 10.06 19.07 -10.55
C VAL A 95 10.11 18.36 -11.91
N MET A 96 11.30 17.89 -12.30
CA MET A 96 11.50 17.13 -13.55
C MET A 96 11.12 15.64 -13.41
N GLU A 97 10.85 15.17 -12.20
CA GLU A 97 10.39 13.80 -11.94
C GLU A 97 8.90 13.81 -11.60
N LEU A 98 8.19 12.80 -12.06
CA LEU A 98 6.83 12.51 -11.66
C LEU A 98 6.84 11.51 -10.51
N ARG A 99 5.76 11.54 -9.73
CA ARG A 99 5.46 10.56 -8.69
C ARG A 99 4.19 9.81 -9.04
N GLY A 100 4.21 8.51 -8.79
CA GLY A 100 3.04 7.67 -8.84
C GLY A 100 2.99 6.69 -7.68
N ARG A 101 1.88 5.95 -7.62
CA ARG A 101 1.68 4.87 -6.64
C ARG A 101 1.46 3.56 -7.35
N THR A 102 2.15 2.52 -6.88
CA THR A 102 1.90 1.12 -7.24
C THR A 102 0.62 0.60 -6.57
N GLU A 103 0.18 -0.59 -6.97
CA GLU A 103 -0.94 -1.30 -6.35
C GLU A 103 -0.73 -1.60 -4.86
N ASN A 104 0.51 -1.81 -4.43
CA ASN A 104 0.88 -1.93 -3.00
C ASN A 104 1.10 -0.58 -2.30
N ASN A 105 0.57 0.52 -2.87
CA ASN A 105 0.59 1.87 -2.30
C ASN A 105 2.01 2.43 -2.03
N ARG A 106 3.03 1.93 -2.73
CA ARG A 106 4.41 2.44 -2.64
C ARG A 106 4.58 3.61 -3.60
N VAL A 107 5.33 4.61 -3.15
CA VAL A 107 5.63 5.79 -3.97
C VAL A 107 6.77 5.46 -4.92
N VAL A 108 6.57 5.68 -6.21
CA VAL A 108 7.58 5.53 -7.25
C VAL A 108 7.82 6.87 -7.91
N ASN A 109 9.10 7.27 -8.01
CA ASN A 109 9.50 8.46 -8.76
C ASN A 109 10.16 8.03 -10.07
N PHE A 110 9.82 8.69 -11.16
CA PHE A 110 10.37 8.40 -12.48
C PHE A 110 10.41 9.67 -13.32
N GLU A 111 11.25 9.70 -14.35
CA GLU A 111 11.33 10.81 -15.29
C GLU A 111 10.26 10.63 -16.37
N GLY A 112 9.49 11.69 -16.66
CA GLY A 112 8.39 11.61 -17.62
C GLY A 112 7.70 12.95 -17.85
N SER A 113 6.89 13.01 -18.92
CA SER A 113 6.13 14.20 -19.29
C SER A 113 4.90 14.39 -18.41
N ALA A 114 4.58 15.65 -18.06
CA ALA A 114 3.43 16.00 -17.22
C ALA A 114 2.07 15.53 -17.77
N ASP A 115 1.98 15.23 -19.07
CA ASP A 115 0.78 14.68 -19.71
C ASP A 115 0.37 13.30 -19.15
N LEU A 116 1.30 12.58 -18.51
CA LEU A 116 1.05 11.27 -17.91
C LEU A 116 0.28 11.36 -16.58
N ILE A 117 0.11 12.54 -16.00
CA ILE A 117 -0.58 12.72 -14.71
C ILE A 117 -2.04 12.25 -14.82
N GLY A 118 -2.45 11.37 -13.91
CA GLY A 118 -3.79 10.77 -13.88
C GLY A 118 -3.95 9.53 -14.77
N GLN A 119 -2.87 9.02 -15.36
CA GLN A 119 -2.86 7.81 -16.18
C GLN A 119 -2.14 6.65 -15.48
N PHE A 120 -2.45 5.43 -15.89
CA PHE A 120 -1.66 4.25 -15.54
C PHE A 120 -0.47 4.09 -16.48
N VAL A 121 0.72 3.88 -15.92
CA VAL A 121 1.94 3.61 -16.68
C VAL A 121 2.67 2.42 -16.07
N ASP A 122 3.34 1.63 -16.90
CA ASP A 122 4.23 0.58 -16.43
C ASP A 122 5.64 1.16 -16.29
N VAL A 123 6.23 1.00 -15.12
CA VAL A 123 7.60 1.44 -14.80
C VAL A 123 8.46 0.26 -14.38
N LYS A 124 9.70 0.23 -14.86
CA LYS A 124 10.70 -0.72 -14.39
C LYS A 124 11.42 -0.13 -13.20
N ILE A 125 11.41 -0.82 -12.06
CA ILE A 125 12.06 -0.34 -10.85
C ILE A 125 13.58 -0.51 -10.97
N THR A 126 14.31 0.59 -10.88
CA THR A 126 15.77 0.66 -11.05
C THR A 126 16.51 0.87 -9.74
N ASP A 127 15.93 1.62 -8.79
CA ASP A 127 16.49 1.82 -7.46
C ASP A 127 15.45 1.73 -6.35
N VAL A 128 15.91 1.33 -5.17
CA VAL A 128 15.09 1.18 -3.98
C VAL A 128 15.64 2.06 -2.86
N PHE A 129 14.82 3.00 -2.38
CA PHE A 129 15.10 3.81 -1.19
C PHE A 129 14.22 3.38 -0.02
N ALA A 130 14.49 3.91 1.17
CA ALA A 130 13.80 3.51 2.40
C ALA A 130 12.27 3.62 2.32
N ASN A 131 11.74 4.69 1.70
CA ASN A 131 10.30 4.97 1.63
C ASN A 131 9.80 5.27 0.22
N SER A 132 10.63 5.03 -0.80
CA SER A 132 10.29 5.33 -2.19
C SER A 132 11.10 4.45 -3.13
N LEU A 133 10.53 4.15 -4.28
CA LEU A 133 11.20 3.50 -5.39
C LEU A 133 11.56 4.53 -6.46
N ARG A 134 12.59 4.25 -7.25
CA ARG A 134 12.85 4.95 -8.51
C ARG A 134 12.70 3.96 -9.64
N GLY A 135 12.14 4.42 -10.75
CA GLY A 135 12.02 3.60 -11.94
C GLY A 135 12.14 4.41 -13.21
N GLU A 136 12.13 3.67 -14.31
CA GLU A 136 12.13 4.18 -15.66
C GLU A 136 10.81 3.81 -16.35
N LEU A 137 10.23 4.77 -17.08
CA LEU A 137 9.01 4.55 -17.84
C LEU A 137 9.23 3.48 -18.90
N THR A 138 8.37 2.46 -18.92
CA THR A 138 8.43 1.36 -19.89
C THR A 138 7.27 1.42 -20.87
N ARG A 139 6.03 1.62 -20.38
CA ARG A 139 4.83 1.72 -21.22
C ARG A 139 3.87 2.77 -20.70
N THR A 140 3.21 3.44 -21.62
CA THR A 140 2.16 4.43 -21.34
C THR A 140 0.76 3.80 -21.43
N GLU A 141 -0.24 4.49 -20.87
CA GLU A 141 -1.64 4.03 -20.91
C GLU A 141 -2.15 3.77 -22.33
N ALA A 142 -1.68 4.58 -23.31
CA ALA A 142 -2.02 4.45 -24.71
C ALA A 142 -1.49 3.14 -25.34
N GLU A 143 -0.35 2.65 -24.88
CA GLU A 143 0.24 1.38 -25.34
C GLU A 143 -0.43 0.16 -24.68
N MET A 144 -1.11 0.36 -23.56
CA MET A 144 -1.76 -0.69 -22.78
C MET A 144 -3.26 -0.86 -23.08
N ASP A 145 -3.86 0.04 -23.87
CA ASP A 145 -5.29 0.04 -24.23
C ASP A 145 -6.24 -0.02 -23.01
N LEU A 146 -5.86 0.62 -21.90
CA LEU A 146 -6.61 0.55 -20.63
C LEU A 146 -7.87 1.42 -20.62
N ARG A 147 -7.90 2.48 -21.43
CA ARG A 147 -9.07 3.33 -21.63
C ARG A 147 -9.62 3.14 -23.03
N VAL A 148 -10.39 2.09 -23.21
CA VAL A 148 -11.30 2.02 -24.36
C VAL A 148 -12.46 2.96 -24.05
N ALA A 149 -12.52 4.11 -24.72
CA ALA A 149 -13.71 4.97 -24.70
C ALA A 149 -14.85 4.23 -25.39
N MET A 150 -15.53 3.34 -24.66
CA MET A 150 -16.71 2.65 -25.14
C MET A 150 -17.90 3.60 -24.99
N SER A 151 -18.62 3.82 -26.08
CA SER A 151 -19.90 4.52 -26.01
C SER A 151 -20.88 3.73 -25.14
N PRO A 152 -21.87 4.40 -24.50
CA PRO A 152 -22.93 3.71 -23.76
C PRO A 152 -23.63 2.63 -24.60
N THR A 153 -23.76 2.86 -25.91
CA THR A 153 -24.31 1.90 -26.87
C THR A 153 -23.48 0.62 -26.96
N GLU A 154 -22.15 0.73 -27.07
CA GLU A 154 -21.25 -0.44 -27.17
C GLU A 154 -21.18 -1.25 -25.87
N VAL A 155 -21.32 -0.58 -24.71
CA VAL A 155 -21.42 -1.25 -23.41
C VAL A 155 -22.74 -2.03 -23.32
N MET A 156 -23.84 -1.43 -23.78
CA MET A 156 -25.14 -2.11 -23.83
C MET A 156 -25.13 -3.31 -24.79
N GLU A 157 -24.53 -3.19 -25.97
CA GLU A 157 -24.41 -4.29 -26.94
C GLU A 157 -23.57 -5.46 -26.44
N LYS A 158 -22.46 -5.23 -25.74
CA LYS A 158 -21.66 -6.32 -25.13
C LYS A 158 -22.39 -7.07 -24.01
N THR A 159 -23.28 -6.39 -23.30
CA THR A 159 -23.95 -6.94 -22.10
C THR A 159 -25.30 -7.58 -22.46
N ARG A 160 -25.88 -7.22 -23.61
CA ARG A 160 -27.22 -7.63 -24.03
C ARG A 160 -27.13 -8.80 -25.01
N LYS A 161 -27.24 -10.04 -24.52
CA LYS A 161 -27.64 -11.17 -25.37
C LYS A 161 -29.16 -11.23 -25.41
N GLU A 162 -29.76 -10.77 -26.50
CA GLU A 162 -31.18 -10.95 -26.76
C GLU A 162 -31.41 -12.19 -27.59
N ASP A 163 -32.51 -12.87 -27.30
CA ASP A 163 -33.09 -13.86 -28.22
C ASP A 163 -33.90 -13.16 -29.32
N ASP A 164 -34.30 -13.88 -30.37
CA ASP A 164 -34.99 -13.36 -31.59
C ASP A 164 -36.29 -12.56 -31.33
N LEU A 165 -36.75 -12.51 -30.08
CA LEU A 165 -37.94 -11.77 -29.61
C LEU A 165 -37.60 -10.47 -28.84
N GLY A 166 -36.33 -10.08 -28.75
CA GLY A 166 -35.92 -8.80 -28.11
C GLY A 166 -36.07 -8.78 -26.58
N VAL A 167 -35.99 -9.96 -25.94
CA VAL A 167 -36.02 -10.10 -24.48
C VAL A 167 -34.62 -10.49 -24.00
N GLY A 168 -34.01 -9.64 -23.17
CA GLY A 168 -32.74 -9.94 -22.52
C GLY A 168 -32.92 -10.98 -21.42
N VAL A 169 -32.34 -12.17 -21.59
CA VAL A 169 -32.38 -13.22 -20.56
C VAL A 169 -31.20 -13.02 -19.62
N TYR A 170 -31.47 -12.57 -18.39
CA TYR A 170 -30.50 -12.58 -17.30
C TYR A 170 -30.50 -13.96 -16.65
N THR A 171 -29.37 -14.68 -16.76
CA THR A 171 -29.16 -15.93 -16.03
C THR A 171 -28.24 -15.60 -14.84
N PRO A 172 -28.64 -15.88 -13.59
CA PRO A 172 -27.86 -15.53 -12.40
C PRO A 172 -26.53 -16.30 -12.32
#